data_AF-A0A3B9Q084-F1
#
_entry.id   AF-A0A3B9Q084-F1
#
_cell.length_a   1.000
_cell.length_b   1.000
_cell.length_c   1.000
_cell.angle_alpha   90.00
_cell.angle_beta   90.00
_cell.angle_gamma   90.00
#
_symmetry.space_group_name_H-M   'P 1'
#
loop_
_entity.id
_entity.type
_entity.pdbx_description
1 polymer ?
#
loop_
_entity_poly.entity_id
_entity_poly.type
_entity_poly.pdbx_seq_one_letter_code
_entity_poly.pdbx_strand_id
1 'polypeptide(L)'
;MPLMDDISKGLKKGVEGAEKGLKQVGEKASDTVKTYEIQQEIDKLESDIEILKMEIGDKAVELIAKGNTLDPEIDELVIKIEGIKAKIVGKQVKIEEIKND
;
A
#
# COMPACT_ATOMS: atom_id res chain seq x y z
N MET A 1 35.62 40.84 18.67
CA MET A 1 36.03 39.71 19.54
C MET A 1 35.70 38.42 18.77
N PRO A 2 36.69 37.66 18.29
CA PRO A 2 36.48 36.55 17.34
C PRO A 2 35.61 35.40 17.88
N LEU A 3 35.67 35.16 19.20
CA LEU A 3 35.00 34.02 19.86
C LEU A 3 33.47 34.12 19.88
N MET A 4 32.88 35.32 19.90
CA MET A 4 31.41 35.48 19.84
C MET A 4 30.84 35.19 18.44
N ASP A 5 31.60 35.49 17.39
CA ASP A 5 31.20 35.25 16.00
C ASP A 5 31.19 33.74 15.67
N ASP A 6 32.17 33.00 16.19
CA ASP A 6 32.25 31.54 15.97
C ASP A 6 31.17 30.78 16.75
N ILE A 7 30.83 31.22 17.96
CA ILE A 7 29.71 30.65 18.74
C ILE A 7 28.37 30.94 18.04
N SER A 8 28.15 32.17 17.55
CA SER A 8 26.94 32.51 16.78
C SER A 8 26.80 31.69 15.49
N LYS A 9 27.89 31.44 14.77
CA LYS A 9 27.90 30.61 13.56
C LYS A 9 27.65 29.13 13.87
N GLY A 10 28.25 28.61 14.95
CA GLY A 10 28.04 27.24 15.42
C GLY A 10 26.58 26.99 15.83
N LEU A 11 25.97 27.95 16.55
CA LEU A 11 24.56 27.87 16.93
C LEU A 11 23.63 27.93 15.71
N LYS A 12 23.86 28.85 14.76
CA LYS A 12 23.07 28.93 13.53
C LYS A 12 23.15 27.65 12.71
N LYS A 13 24.36 27.07 12.52
CA LYS A 13 24.52 25.78 11.83
C LYS A 13 23.86 24.62 12.56
N GLY A 14 23.92 24.61 13.90
CA GLY A 14 23.25 23.61 14.73
C GLY A 14 21.73 23.68 14.61
N VAL A 15 21.16 24.89 14.62
CA VAL A 15 19.72 25.12 14.45
C VAL A 15 19.26 24.78 13.04
N GLU A 16 19.96 25.22 12.00
CA GLU A 16 19.65 24.87 10.60
C GLU A 16 19.77 23.36 10.34
N GLY A 17 20.77 22.70 10.94
CA GLY A 17 20.95 21.25 10.86
C GLY A 17 19.83 20.49 11.58
N ALA A 18 19.42 20.95 12.76
CA ALA A 18 18.31 20.38 13.51
C ALA A 18 16.97 20.57 12.77
N GLU A 19 16.74 21.74 12.17
CA GLU A 19 15.52 22.02 11.41
C GLU A 19 15.43 21.15 10.15
N LYS A 20 16.54 20.95 9.44
CA LYS A 20 16.62 20.01 8.30
C LYS A 20 16.40 18.56 8.75
N GLY A 21 17.00 18.16 9.87
CA GLY A 21 16.80 16.82 10.44
C GLY A 21 15.35 16.57 10.84
N LEU A 22 14.69 17.55 11.48
CA LEU A 22 13.28 17.45 11.85
C LEU A 22 12.35 17.40 10.63
N LYS A 23 12.63 18.19 9.58
CA LYS A 23 11.87 18.14 8.32
C LYS A 23 11.96 16.76 7.65
N GLN A 24 13.18 16.21 7.53
CA GLN A 24 13.37 14.88 6.94
C GLN A 24 12.71 13.76 7.76
N VAL A 25 12.74 13.85 9.10
CA VAL A 25 12.05 12.87 9.95
C VAL A 25 10.53 13.01 9.81
N GLY A 26 10.01 14.23 9.72
CA GLY A 26 8.59 14.50 9.49
C GLY A 26 8.10 13.98 8.13
N GLU A 27 8.86 14.18 7.07
CA GLU A 27 8.57 13.68 5.71
C GLU A 27 8.56 12.14 5.70
N LYS A 28 9.62 11.50 6.21
CA LYS A 28 9.69 10.02 6.28
C LYS A 28 8.58 9.40 7.12
N ALA A 29 8.19 10.04 8.22
CA ALA A 29 7.07 9.58 9.04
C ALA A 29 5.75 9.68 8.27
N SER A 30 5.52 10.78 7.55
CA SER A 30 4.35 11.00 6.70
C SER A 30 4.24 9.92 5.61
N ASP A 31 5.35 9.62 4.94
CA ASP A 31 5.38 8.64 3.84
C ASP A 31 5.23 7.20 4.32
N THR A 32 5.72 6.91 5.53
CA THR A 32 5.47 5.62 6.20
C THR A 32 3.98 5.44 6.51
N VAL A 33 3.30 6.49 7.01
CA VAL A 33 1.86 6.44 7.29
C VAL A 33 1.05 6.23 6.01
N LYS A 34 1.32 6.99 4.95
CA LYS A 34 0.65 6.80 3.65
C LYS A 34 0.87 5.40 3.09
N THR A 35 2.10 4.88 3.17
CA THR A 35 2.41 3.51 2.74
C THR A 35 1.62 2.48 3.54
N TYR A 36 1.50 2.67 4.86
CA TYR A 36 0.74 1.78 5.73
C TYR A 36 -0.76 1.81 5.44
N GLU A 37 -1.34 2.99 5.17
CA GLU A 37 -2.74 3.12 4.76
C GLU A 37 -3.00 2.38 3.44
N ILE A 38 -2.13 2.57 2.43
CA ILE A 38 -2.25 1.86 1.16
C ILE A 38 -2.10 0.35 1.34
N GLN A 39 -1.20 -0.10 2.22
CA GLN A 39 -1.01 -1.52 2.52
C GLN A 39 -2.27 -2.12 3.16
N GLN A 40 -2.90 -1.45 4.13
CA GLN A 40 -4.16 -1.92 4.70
C GLN A 40 -5.28 -2.05 3.66
N GLU A 41 -5.31 -1.15 2.67
CA GLU A 41 -6.26 -1.25 1.57
C GLU A 41 -5.94 -2.45 0.67
N ILE A 42 -4.66 -2.75 0.43
CA ILE A 42 -4.24 -3.97 -0.29
C ILE A 42 -4.69 -5.21 0.48
N ASP A 43 -4.45 -5.28 1.79
CA ASP A 43 -4.79 -6.45 2.61
C ASP A 43 -6.31 -6.74 2.60
N LYS A 44 -7.14 -5.69 2.59
CA LYS A 44 -8.60 -5.81 2.43
C LYS A 44 -8.99 -6.36 1.06
N LEU A 45 -8.36 -5.87 -0.01
CA LEU A 45 -8.60 -6.35 -1.37
C LEU A 45 -8.14 -7.81 -1.53
N GLU A 46 -7.04 -8.22 -0.88
CA GLU A 46 -6.61 -9.61 -0.85
C GLU A 46 -7.61 -10.51 -0.12
N SER A 47 -8.15 -10.04 1.02
CA SER A 47 -9.23 -10.74 1.74
C SER A 47 -10.49 -10.90 0.88
N ASP A 48 -10.86 -9.87 0.12
CA ASP A 48 -11.99 -9.95 -0.83
C ASP A 48 -11.74 -11.02 -1.92
N ILE A 49 -10.50 -11.15 -2.42
CA ILE A 49 -10.13 -12.22 -3.37
C ILE A 49 -10.29 -13.59 -2.73
N GLU A 50 -9.89 -13.77 -1.46
CA GLU A 50 -10.05 -15.06 -0.76
C GLU A 50 -11.52 -15.46 -0.63
N ILE A 51 -12.39 -14.51 -0.29
CA ILE A 51 -13.84 -14.72 -0.22
C ILE A 51 -14.38 -15.15 -1.59
N LEU A 52 -14.01 -14.45 -2.67
CA LEU A 52 -14.45 -14.81 -4.02
C LEU A 52 -13.94 -16.19 -4.46
N LYS A 53 -12.73 -16.58 -4.06
CA LYS A 53 -12.21 -17.95 -4.32
C LYS A 53 -13.01 -19.02 -3.59
N MET A 54 -13.43 -18.76 -2.35
CA MET A 54 -14.30 -19.66 -1.61
C MET A 54 -15.66 -19.81 -2.32
N GLU A 55 -16.25 -18.70 -2.77
CA GLU A 55 -17.50 -18.71 -3.52
C GLU A 55 -17.39 -19.50 -4.84
N ILE A 56 -16.27 -19.37 -5.57
CA ILE A 56 -15.99 -20.20 -6.75
C ILE A 56 -15.92 -21.68 -6.37
N GLY A 57 -15.25 -22.01 -5.25
CA GLY A 57 -15.15 -23.37 -4.75
C GLY A 57 -16.52 -23.98 -4.42
N ASP A 58 -17.36 -23.23 -3.73
CA ASP A 58 -18.72 -23.66 -3.37
C ASP A 58 -19.57 -23.90 -4.64
N LYS A 59 -19.52 -22.98 -5.61
CA LYS A 59 -20.21 -23.14 -6.91
C LYS A 59 -19.68 -24.36 -7.68
N ALA A 60 -18.36 -24.59 -7.69
CA ALA A 60 -17.79 -25.74 -8.36
C ALA A 60 -18.29 -27.06 -7.76
N VAL A 61 -18.39 -27.15 -6.43
CA VAL A 61 -18.98 -28.33 -5.74
C VAL A 61 -20.45 -28.49 -6.10
N GLU A 62 -21.22 -27.40 -6.15
CA GLU A 62 -22.63 -27.43 -6.54
C GLU A 62 -22.83 -27.91 -7.99
N LEU A 63 -21.97 -27.49 -8.91
CA LEU A 63 -22.01 -27.93 -10.31
C LEU A 63 -21.75 -29.42 -10.46
N ILE A 64 -20.75 -29.93 -9.73
CA ILE A 64 -20.46 -31.37 -9.67
C ILE A 64 -21.69 -32.13 -9.18
N ALA A 65 -22.35 -31.65 -8.12
CA ALA A 65 -23.57 -32.28 -7.59
C ALA A 65 -24.73 -32.28 -8.61
N LYS A 66 -24.82 -31.26 -9.46
CA LYS A 66 -25.83 -31.15 -10.53
C LYS A 66 -25.47 -31.90 -11.81
N GLY A 67 -24.24 -32.41 -11.94
CA GLY A 67 -23.73 -33.02 -13.18
C GLY A 67 -23.47 -32.01 -14.30
N ASN A 68 -23.38 -30.72 -13.97
CA ASN A 68 -23.05 -29.65 -14.91
C ASN A 68 -21.56 -29.32 -14.82
N THR A 69 -20.99 -28.81 -15.91
CA THR A 69 -19.55 -28.51 -15.99
C THR A 69 -19.25 -27.05 -16.29
N LEU A 70 -20.26 -26.23 -16.55
CA LEU A 70 -20.11 -24.83 -16.93
C LEU A 70 -21.12 -23.98 -16.16
N ASP A 71 -20.62 -22.92 -15.55
CA ASP A 71 -21.40 -21.87 -14.91
C ASP A 71 -20.80 -20.50 -15.23
N PRO A 72 -21.51 -19.67 -16.01
CA PRO A 72 -21.08 -18.30 -16.32
C PRO A 72 -20.83 -17.45 -15.07
N GLU A 73 -21.46 -17.77 -13.93
CA GLU A 73 -21.23 -17.04 -12.68
C GLU A 73 -19.80 -17.25 -12.16
N ILE A 74 -19.18 -18.40 -12.40
CA ILE A 74 -17.77 -18.63 -12.06
C ILE A 74 -16.86 -17.72 -12.90
N ASP A 75 -17.14 -17.57 -14.19
CA ASP A 75 -16.37 -16.68 -15.08
C ASP A 75 -16.48 -15.22 -14.64
N GLU A 76 -17.67 -14.78 -14.22
CA GLU A 76 -17.87 -13.44 -13.66
C GLU A 76 -17.07 -13.23 -12.36
N LEU A 77 -17.01 -14.23 -11.48
CA LEU A 77 -16.21 -14.16 -10.25
C LEU A 77 -14.71 -14.09 -10.56
N VAL A 78 -14.24 -14.82 -11.57
CA VAL A 78 -12.84 -14.74 -12.04
C VAL A 78 -12.53 -13.35 -12.60
N ILE A 79 -13.42 -12.76 -13.40
CA ILE A 79 -13.25 -11.39 -13.92
C ILE A 79 -13.18 -10.37 -12.77
N LYS A 80 -14.02 -10.52 -11.73
CA LYS A 80 -13.96 -9.67 -10.53
C LYS A 80 -12.61 -9.79 -9.83
N ILE A 81 -12.08 -11.01 -9.67
CA ILE A 81 -10.75 -11.25 -9.07
C ILE A 81 -9.66 -10.53 -9.88
N GLU A 82 -9.65 -10.66 -11.21
CA GLU A 82 -8.67 -9.97 -12.07
C GLU A 82 -8.76 -8.44 -11.95
N GLY A 83 -9.98 -7.90 -11.87
CA GLY A 83 -10.19 -6.47 -11.60
C GLY A 83 -9.64 -6.01 -10.25
N ILE A 84 -9.76 -6.82 -9.20
CA ILE A 84 -9.19 -6.54 -7.88
C ILE A 84 -7.66 -6.62 -7.92
N LYS A 85 -7.08 -7.62 -8.58
CA LYS A 85 -5.62 -7.74 -8.76
C LYS A 85 -5.03 -6.52 -9.46
N ALA A 86 -5.69 -6.01 -10.51
CA ALA A 86 -5.24 -4.79 -11.18
C ALA A 86 -5.20 -3.57 -10.24
N LYS A 87 -6.19 -3.45 -9.32
CA LYS A 87 -6.19 -2.40 -8.29
C LYS A 87 -5.06 -2.57 -7.29
N ILE A 88 -4.74 -3.80 -6.87
CA ILE A 88 -3.62 -4.10 -5.99
C ILE A 88 -2.30 -3.67 -6.64
N VAL A 89 -2.06 -4.06 -7.90
CA VAL A 89 -0.86 -3.66 -8.64
C VAL A 89 -0.73 -2.14 -8.70
N GLY A 90 -1.80 -1.42 -9.03
CA GLY A 90 -1.78 0.05 -9.05
C GLY A 90 -1.46 0.67 -7.68
N LYS A 91 -1.87 0.04 -6.57
CA LYS A 91 -1.52 0.49 -5.21
C LYS A 91 -0.08 0.15 -4.83
N GLN A 92 0.43 -1.00 -5.24
CA GLN A 92 1.82 -1.38 -5.04
C GLN A 92 2.77 -0.41 -5.76
N VAL A 93 2.43 0.02 -6.98
CA VAL A 93 3.19 1.05 -7.70
C VAL A 93 3.23 2.37 -6.92
N LYS A 94 2.11 2.81 -6.33
CA LYS A 94 2.09 4.03 -5.49
C LYS A 94 2.99 3.91 -4.26
N ILE A 95 3.10 2.73 -3.65
CA ILE A 95 4.03 2.50 -2.55
C ILE A 95 5.48 2.62 -3.04
N GLU A 96 5.80 2.11 -4.23
CA GLU A 96 7.14 2.26 -4.81
C GLU A 96 7.46 3.72 -5.16
N GLU A 97 6.49 4.48 -5.67
CA GLU A 97 6.64 5.92 -5.90
C GLU A 97 6.96 6.67 -4.59
N ILE A 98 6.21 6.42 -3.51
CA ILE A 98 6.42 7.06 -2.20
C ILE A 98 7.80 6.70 -1.59
N LYS A 99 8.35 5.51 -1.89
CA LYS A 99 9.67 5.10 -1.40
C LYS A 99 10.83 5.73 -2.18
N ASN A 100 10.57 6.12 -3.42
CA ASN A 100 11.58 6.66 -4.33
C ASN A 100 11.59 8.21 -4.38
N ASP A 101 10.57 8.85 -3.80
CA ASP A 101 10.49 10.30 -3.54
C ASP A 101 11.28 10.69 -2.27
#